data_AF-V7EKY4-F1
#
_entry.id   AF-V7EKY4-F1
#
_cell.length_a   1.000
_cell.length_b   1.000
_cell.length_c   1.000
_cell.angle_alpha   90.00
_cell.angle_beta   90.00
_cell.angle_gamma   90.00
#
_symmetry.space_group_name_H-M   'P 1'
#
loop_
_entity.id
_entity.type
_entity.pdbx_description
1 polymer ?
#
loop_
_entity_poly.entity_id
_entity_poly.type
_entity_poly.pdbx_seq_one_letter_code
_entity_poly.pdbx_strand_id
1 'polypeptide(L)'
;MTSLDKLNFQTVSRQIDRDPLAERRARFRAGIAEQRLVLAALARGEAYTDPNRVSKTGKARAVRPWFFQQGTGWFIQARYGARILLLDGKSNAISVSKVAEIEPVLSALERAAEAGELDAVLAAAARRGKVEKAQ
;
A
#
# COMPACT_ATOMS: atom_id res chain seq x y z
N MET A 1 -23.67 43.22 24.07
CA MET A 1 -22.41 43.02 23.34
C MET A 1 -22.04 41.55 23.45
N THR A 2 -21.86 40.89 22.31
CA THR A 2 -21.66 39.44 22.22
C THR A 2 -20.22 39.06 22.56
N SER A 3 -20.05 38.02 23.38
CA SER A 3 -18.74 37.55 23.87
C SER A 3 -17.77 37.13 22.75
N LEU A 4 -18.29 36.91 21.53
CA LEU A 4 -17.52 36.55 20.34
C LEU A 4 -16.67 37.71 19.79
N ASP A 5 -17.04 38.97 20.04
CA ASP A 5 -16.29 40.15 19.58
C ASP A 5 -14.92 40.32 20.26
N LYS A 6 -14.66 39.60 21.36
CA LYS A 6 -13.37 39.63 22.08
C LYS A 6 -12.40 38.55 21.61
N LEU A 7 -12.82 37.67 20.71
CA LEU A 7 -11.98 36.57 20.23
C LEU A 7 -11.17 37.01 19.02
N ASN A 8 -9.86 36.76 19.07
CA ASN A 8 -8.96 37.03 17.95
C ASN A 8 -8.99 35.86 16.97
N PHE A 9 -9.74 36.01 15.88
CA PHE A 9 -9.84 35.01 14.83
C PHE A 9 -8.63 35.10 13.90
N GLN A 10 -7.81 34.06 13.87
CA GLN A 10 -6.69 33.94 12.95
C GLN A 10 -6.85 32.71 12.08
N THR A 11 -6.66 32.88 10.77
CA THR A 11 -6.62 31.76 9.82
C THR A 11 -5.22 31.15 9.84
N VAL A 12 -5.02 30.14 10.66
CA VAL A 12 -3.77 29.38 10.71
C VAL A 12 -3.89 28.18 9.78
N SER A 13 -3.11 28.16 8.70
CA SER A 13 -2.86 26.92 7.97
C SER A 13 -1.86 26.09 8.75
N ARG A 14 -2.31 24.99 9.35
CA ARG A 14 -1.42 24.01 9.98
C ARG A 14 -0.58 23.38 8.88
N GLN A 15 0.66 23.83 8.71
CA GLN A 15 1.64 23.09 7.91
C GLN A 15 1.96 21.80 8.65
N ILE A 16 1.27 20.72 8.27
CA ILE A 16 1.69 19.39 8.67
C ILE A 16 2.84 19.05 7.74
N ASP A 17 4.07 19.20 8.23
CA ASP A 17 5.27 18.73 7.56
C ASP A 17 5.23 17.19 7.58
N ARG A 18 4.43 16.62 6.68
CA ARG A 18 4.44 15.19 6.42
C ARG A 18 5.47 14.96 5.35
N ASP A 19 6.58 14.36 5.74
CA ASP A 19 7.56 13.86 4.79
C ASP A 19 6.83 12.95 3.78
N PRO A 20 6.74 13.34 2.50
CA PRO A 20 6.02 12.56 1.50
C PRO A 20 6.64 11.18 1.26
N LEU A 21 7.93 11.01 1.57
CA LEU A 21 8.64 9.74 1.53
C LEU A 21 8.18 8.85 2.69
N ALA A 22 8.15 9.39 3.90
CA ALA A 22 7.68 8.66 5.08
C ALA A 22 6.23 8.18 4.90
N GLU A 23 5.36 9.03 4.34
CA GLU A 23 3.96 8.62 4.07
C GLU A 23 3.87 7.52 2.99
N ARG A 24 4.73 7.57 1.95
CA ARG A 24 4.78 6.50 0.94
C ARG A 24 5.26 5.18 1.52
N ARG A 25 6.32 5.21 2.34
CA ARG A 25 6.83 4.03 3.04
C ARG A 25 5.75 3.44 3.95
N ALA A 26 5.09 4.29 4.75
CA ALA A 26 4.00 3.87 5.62
C ALA A 26 2.84 3.21 4.86
N ARG A 27 2.43 3.78 3.72
CA ARG A 27 1.38 3.20 2.85
C ARG A 27 1.79 1.85 2.26
N PHE A 28 3.04 1.71 1.82
CA PHE A 28 3.54 0.45 1.28
C PHE A 28 3.59 -0.63 2.36
N ARG A 29 4.07 -0.29 3.56
CA ARG A 29 4.07 -1.18 4.73
C ARG A 29 2.66 -1.58 5.16
N ALA A 30 1.72 -0.66 5.17
CA ALA A 30 0.32 -0.98 5.43
C ALA A 30 -0.23 -1.99 4.41
N GLY A 31 0.13 -1.83 3.13
CA GLY A 31 -0.20 -2.82 2.09
C GLY A 31 0.41 -4.19 2.36
N ILE A 32 1.67 -4.27 2.80
CA ILE A 32 2.31 -5.54 3.19
C ILE A 32 1.60 -6.18 4.39
N ALA A 33 1.25 -5.39 5.40
CA ALA A 33 0.51 -5.88 6.56
C ALA A 33 -0.87 -6.45 6.16
N GLU A 34 -1.60 -5.77 5.27
CA GLU A 34 -2.83 -6.32 4.67
C GLU A 34 -2.56 -7.66 3.96
N GLN A 35 -1.46 -7.78 3.20
CA GLN A 35 -1.13 -9.03 2.50
C GLN A 35 -0.80 -10.19 3.43
N ARG A 36 -0.19 -9.94 4.60
CA ARG A 36 0.00 -10.97 5.63
C ARG A 36 -1.33 -11.50 6.15
N LEU A 37 -2.32 -10.63 6.34
CA LEU A 37 -3.67 -11.04 6.73
C LEU A 37 -4.36 -11.85 5.62
N VAL A 38 -4.19 -11.44 4.36
CA VAL A 38 -4.67 -12.20 3.19
C VAL A 38 -4.00 -13.58 3.13
N LEU A 39 -2.71 -13.69 3.42
CA LEU A 39 -1.99 -14.97 3.46
C LEU A 39 -2.52 -15.87 4.58
N ALA A 40 -2.77 -15.29 5.76
CA ALA A 40 -3.37 -16.01 6.89
C ALA A 40 -4.81 -16.46 6.62
N ALA A 41 -5.59 -15.70 5.83
CA ALA A 41 -6.92 -16.09 5.38
C ALA A 41 -6.85 -17.17 4.29
N LEU A 42 -5.91 -17.05 3.35
CA LEU A 42 -5.67 -18.07 2.33
C LEU A 42 -5.31 -19.42 2.95
N ALA A 43 -4.53 -19.44 4.03
CA ALA A 43 -4.21 -20.65 4.78
C ALA A 43 -5.46 -21.34 5.39
N ARG A 44 -6.55 -20.57 5.62
CA ARG A 44 -7.85 -21.08 6.07
C ARG A 44 -8.80 -21.41 4.91
N GLY A 45 -8.40 -21.12 3.67
CA GLY A 45 -9.25 -21.23 2.48
C GLY A 45 -10.27 -20.10 2.32
N GLU A 46 -10.10 -19.00 3.05
CA GLU A 46 -11.03 -17.86 3.05
C GLU A 46 -10.43 -16.63 2.37
N ALA A 47 -11.29 -15.76 1.83
CA ALA A 47 -10.88 -14.46 1.32
C ALA A 47 -10.86 -13.43 2.46
N TYR A 48 -9.74 -12.73 2.64
CA TYR A 48 -9.68 -11.63 3.60
C TYR A 48 -10.47 -10.42 3.08
N THR A 49 -11.43 -9.97 3.90
CA THR A 49 -12.24 -8.78 3.63
C THR A 49 -11.85 -7.71 4.64
N ASP A 50 -11.41 -6.56 4.15
CA ASP A 50 -11.07 -5.44 5.03
C ASP A 50 -12.38 -4.73 5.46
N PRO A 51 -12.67 -4.65 6.77
CA PRO A 51 -13.92 -4.07 7.28
C PRO A 51 -14.01 -2.55 7.06
N ASN A 52 -12.90 -1.86 6.87
CA ASN A 52 -12.84 -0.42 6.58
C ASN A 52 -12.95 -0.12 5.08
N ARG A 53 -12.64 -1.08 4.18
CA ARG A 53 -12.91 -0.96 2.74
C ARG A 53 -14.33 -1.38 2.39
N VAL A 54 -15.27 -0.50 2.67
CA VAL A 54 -16.64 -0.61 2.15
C VAL A 54 -16.74 -0.05 0.74
N SER A 55 -17.44 -0.77 -0.12
CA SER A 55 -17.86 -0.25 -1.42
C SER A 55 -18.91 0.86 -1.27
N LYS A 56 -19.17 1.63 -2.34
CA LYS A 56 -20.26 2.62 -2.37
C LYS A 56 -21.64 2.02 -2.04
N THR A 57 -21.79 0.69 -2.15
CA THR A 57 -23.00 -0.06 -1.82
C THR A 57 -22.97 -0.68 -0.41
N GLY A 58 -22.00 -0.29 0.44
CA GLY A 58 -21.89 -0.73 1.83
C GLY A 58 -21.34 -2.14 2.05
N LYS A 59 -21.06 -2.89 0.97
CA LYS A 59 -20.46 -4.23 1.06
C LYS A 59 -18.95 -4.13 1.29
N ALA A 60 -18.43 -4.90 2.25
CA ALA A 60 -17.00 -5.08 2.46
C ALA A 60 -16.34 -5.63 1.18
N ARG A 61 -15.23 -5.04 0.75
CA ARG A 61 -14.47 -5.50 -0.42
C ARG A 61 -13.34 -6.42 0.02
N ALA A 62 -13.26 -7.58 -0.63
CA ALA A 62 -12.12 -8.46 -0.48
C ALA A 62 -10.84 -7.73 -0.90
N VAL A 63 -9.80 -7.85 -0.08
CA VAL A 63 -8.48 -7.33 -0.41
C VAL A 63 -7.90 -8.23 -1.49
N ARG A 64 -7.51 -7.64 -2.62
CA ARG A 64 -6.92 -8.41 -3.71
C ARG A 64 -5.54 -8.91 -3.29
N PRO A 65 -5.30 -10.23 -3.31
CA PRO A 65 -3.99 -10.78 -3.02
C PRO A 65 -2.94 -10.25 -4.01
N TRP A 66 -1.76 -9.95 -3.49
CA TRP A 66 -0.59 -9.59 -4.29
C TRP A 66 0.07 -10.82 -4.89
N PHE A 67 -0.19 -11.98 -4.29
CA PHE A 67 0.33 -13.26 -4.71
C PHE A 67 -0.73 -14.14 -5.34
N PHE A 68 -0.32 -14.98 -6.27
CA PHE A 68 -1.19 -15.92 -6.99
C PHE A 68 -0.38 -17.13 -7.42
N GLN A 69 -1.04 -18.27 -7.50
CA GLN A 69 -0.44 -19.49 -8.04
C GLN A 69 -0.60 -19.49 -9.56
N GLN A 70 0.47 -19.82 -10.27
CA GLN A 70 0.45 -20.04 -11.72
C GLN A 70 1.32 -21.24 -12.07
N GLY A 71 0.70 -22.28 -12.62
CA GLY A 71 1.36 -23.56 -12.87
C GLY A 71 1.84 -24.21 -11.56
N THR A 72 3.13 -24.52 -11.49
CA THR A 72 3.77 -25.14 -10.31
C THR A 72 4.36 -24.13 -9.33
N GLY A 73 4.32 -22.84 -9.64
CA GLY A 73 4.94 -21.78 -8.85
C GLY A 73 3.93 -20.78 -8.28
N TRP A 74 4.41 -20.00 -7.31
CA TRP A 74 3.71 -18.85 -6.74
C TRP A 74 4.42 -17.58 -7.20
N PHE A 75 3.65 -16.56 -7.51
CA PHE A 75 4.15 -15.28 -7.98
C PHE A 75 3.64 -14.16 -7.09
N ILE A 76 4.52 -13.26 -6.66
CA ILE A 76 4.21 -12.15 -5.77
C ILE A 76 4.43 -10.84 -6.53
N GLN A 77 3.36 -10.10 -6.78
CA GLN A 77 3.40 -8.79 -7.42
C GLN A 77 3.22 -7.68 -6.37
N ALA A 78 4.32 -7.02 -5.98
CA ALA A 78 4.25 -5.88 -5.08
C ALA A 78 3.42 -4.76 -5.72
N ARG A 79 2.49 -4.16 -4.97
CA ARG A 79 1.64 -3.08 -5.48
C ARG A 79 1.73 -1.84 -4.62
N TYR A 80 1.58 -0.69 -5.26
CA TYR A 80 1.37 0.58 -4.58
C TYR A 80 0.10 1.24 -5.13
N GLY A 81 -0.95 1.27 -4.31
CA GLY A 81 -2.29 1.63 -4.75
C GLY A 81 -2.77 0.71 -5.88
N ALA A 82 -3.12 1.28 -7.03
CA ALA A 82 -3.59 0.53 -8.19
C ALA A 82 -2.46 -0.05 -9.08
N ARG A 83 -1.18 0.18 -8.74
CA ARG A 83 -0.04 -0.06 -9.65
C ARG A 83 0.83 -1.19 -9.17
N ILE A 84 1.37 -1.96 -10.11
CA ILE A 84 2.39 -2.98 -9.85
C ILE A 84 3.76 -2.29 -9.85
N LEU A 85 4.58 -2.62 -8.86
CA LEU A 85 5.93 -2.10 -8.71
C LEU A 85 6.92 -3.03 -9.41
N LEU A 86 7.86 -2.44 -10.16
CA LEU A 86 9.03 -3.12 -10.70
C LEU A 86 10.16 -2.96 -9.69
N LEU A 87 10.38 -3.96 -8.85
CA LEU A 87 11.31 -3.86 -7.72
C LEU A 87 12.78 -3.82 -8.20
N ASP A 88 13.12 -4.62 -9.21
CA ASP A 88 14.43 -4.62 -9.88
C ASP A 88 14.48 -3.74 -11.14
N GLY A 89 13.37 -3.05 -11.45
CA GLY A 89 13.21 -2.25 -12.66
C GLY A 89 12.93 -3.05 -13.94
N LYS A 90 13.07 -4.38 -13.94
CA LYS A 90 12.78 -5.23 -15.12
C LYS A 90 11.64 -6.21 -14.86
N SER A 91 11.54 -6.76 -13.65
CA SER A 91 10.55 -7.79 -13.31
C SER A 91 9.44 -7.22 -12.43
N ASN A 92 8.20 -7.61 -12.74
CA ASN A 92 7.00 -7.15 -12.04
C ASN A 92 6.53 -8.12 -10.94
N ALA A 93 7.14 -9.30 -10.85
CA ALA A 93 6.76 -10.36 -9.93
C ALA A 93 7.99 -11.11 -9.39
N ILE A 94 7.91 -11.53 -8.13
CA ILE A 94 8.87 -12.44 -7.49
C ILE A 94 8.29 -13.85 -7.56
N SER A 95 9.00 -14.79 -8.16
CA SER A 95 8.59 -16.20 -8.21
C SER A 95 9.12 -16.96 -6.99
N VAL A 96 8.26 -17.73 -6.34
CA VAL A 96 8.61 -18.64 -5.25
C VAL A 96 8.02 -20.02 -5.51
N SER A 97 8.62 -21.07 -4.95
CA SER A 97 8.17 -22.44 -5.17
C SER A 97 7.01 -22.82 -4.25
N LYS A 98 7.00 -22.31 -3.02
CA LYS A 98 5.99 -22.66 -2.01
C LYS A 98 5.26 -21.44 -1.46
N VAL A 99 4.00 -21.62 -1.08
CA VAL A 99 3.21 -20.60 -0.38
C VAL A 99 3.87 -20.13 0.93
N ALA A 100 4.59 -21.02 1.62
CA ALA A 100 5.34 -20.70 2.84
C ALA A 100 6.49 -19.70 2.62
N GLU A 101 6.98 -19.58 1.38
CA GLU A 101 8.03 -18.62 1.01
C GLU A 101 7.48 -17.22 0.75
N ILE A 102 6.15 -17.04 0.71
CA ILE A 102 5.54 -15.72 0.53
C ILE A 102 5.78 -14.83 1.75
N GLU A 103 5.64 -15.37 2.97
CA GLU A 103 5.86 -14.63 4.22
C GLU A 103 7.29 -14.07 4.37
N PRO A 104 8.37 -14.84 4.13
CA PRO A 104 9.71 -14.29 4.16
C PRO A 104 9.95 -13.26 3.06
N VAL A 105 9.36 -13.41 1.87
CA VAL A 105 9.44 -12.39 0.81
C VAL A 105 8.74 -11.09 1.23
N LEU A 106 7.53 -11.16 1.78
CA LEU A 106 6.81 -9.98 2.31
C LEU A 106 7.63 -9.28 3.40
N SER A 107 8.28 -10.04 4.27
CA SER A 107 9.15 -9.52 5.32
C SER A 107 10.44 -8.88 4.77
N ALA A 108 11.03 -9.45 3.72
CA ALA A 108 12.16 -8.83 3.02
C ALA A 108 11.76 -7.51 2.34
N LEU A 109 10.58 -7.45 1.72
CA LEU A 109 10.04 -6.21 1.13
C LEU A 109 9.78 -5.13 2.17
N GLU A 110 9.30 -5.50 3.36
CA GLU A 110 9.11 -4.56 4.46
C GLU A 110 10.45 -3.97 4.91
N ARG A 111 11.47 -4.81 5.11
CA ARG A 111 12.82 -4.35 5.48
C ARG A 111 13.45 -3.46 4.42
N ALA A 112 13.33 -3.82 3.15
CA ALA A 112 13.81 -3.00 2.03
C ALA A 112 13.08 -1.64 1.97
N ALA A 113 11.79 -1.60 2.33
CA ALA A 113 11.05 -0.35 2.44
C ALA A 113 11.51 0.50 3.65
N GLU A 114 11.82 -0.12 4.79
CA GLU A 114 12.37 0.59 5.96
C GLU A 114 13.78 1.14 5.69
N ALA A 115 14.62 0.36 5.00
CA ALA A 115 15.96 0.77 4.56
C ALA A 115 15.93 1.88 3.48
N GLY A 116 14.78 2.11 2.84
CA GLY A 116 14.61 3.12 1.80
C GLY A 116 15.03 2.67 0.40
N GLU A 117 15.37 1.39 0.20
CA GLU A 117 15.77 0.85 -1.11
C GLU A 117 14.63 0.95 -2.14
N LEU A 118 13.38 0.89 -1.67
CA LEU A 118 12.18 0.97 -2.52
C LEU A 118 11.69 2.40 -2.75
N ASP A 119 12.32 3.41 -2.15
CA ASP A 119 11.84 4.78 -2.19
C ASP A 119 11.77 5.36 -3.59
N ALA A 120 12.78 5.09 -4.42
CA ALA A 120 12.80 5.54 -5.81
C ALA A 120 11.63 4.94 -6.60
N VAL A 121 11.37 3.65 -6.39
CA VAL A 121 10.28 2.91 -7.04
C VAL A 121 8.91 3.41 -6.57
N LEU A 122 8.75 3.62 -5.26
CA LEU A 122 7.53 4.18 -4.65
C LEU A 122 7.28 5.63 -5.11
N ALA A 123 8.33 6.44 -5.18
CA ALA A 123 8.26 7.81 -5.67
C ALA A 123 7.87 7.87 -7.15
N ALA A 124 8.46 7.01 -7.99
CA ALA A 124 8.09 6.89 -9.41
C ALA A 124 6.64 6.44 -9.58
N ALA A 125 6.20 5.44 -8.80
CA ALA A 125 4.83 4.96 -8.80
C ALA A 125 3.83 6.04 -8.36
N ALA A 126 4.19 6.86 -7.37
CA ALA A 126 3.38 7.97 -6.88
C ALA A 126 3.32 9.15 -7.88
N ARG A 127 4.45 9.51 -8.53
CA ARG A 127 4.51 10.65 -9.47
C ARG A 127 3.64 10.46 -10.70
N ARG A 128 3.69 9.28 -11.34
CA ARG A 128 2.89 9.03 -12.57
C ARG A 128 1.37 9.06 -12.32
N GLY A 129 0.91 9.12 -11.06
CA GLY A 129 -0.52 9.24 -10.69
C GLY A 129 -1.03 10.68 -10.72
N LYS A 130 -0.12 11.67 -10.67
CA LYS A 130 -0.39 13.05 -11.07
C LYS A 130 -0.22 13.13 -12.58
N VAL A 131 -1.16 12.56 -13.34
CA VAL A 131 -1.41 13.12 -14.67
C VAL A 131 -2.04 14.48 -14.38
N GLU A 132 -1.21 15.50 -14.50
CA GLU A 132 -1.63 16.88 -14.65
C GLU A 132 -2.77 16.88 -15.67
N LYS A 133 -4.00 17.12 -15.22
CA LYS A 133 -5.08 17.48 -16.13
C LYS A 133 -4.67 18.84 -16.68
N ALA A 134 -4.00 18.84 -17.83
CA ALA A 134 -3.86 20.01 -18.66
C ALA A 134 -5.27 20.54 -18.91
N GLN A 135 -5.44 21.80 -18.54
CA GLN A 135 -6.65 22.60 -18.58
C GLN A 135 -6.99 23.00 -20.01
#